data_AF-A0AAV4IEW2-F1
#
_entry.id   AF-A0AAV4IEW2-F1
#
_cell.length_a   1.000
_cell.length_b   1.000
_cell.length_c   1.000
_cell.angle_alpha   90.00
_cell.angle_beta   90.00
_cell.angle_gamma   90.00
#
_symmetry.space_group_name_H-M   'P 1'
#
loop_
_entity.id
_entity.type
_entity.pdbx_description
1 polymer ?
#
loop_
_entity_poly.entity_id
_entity_poly.type
_entity_poly.pdbx_seq_one_letter_code
_entity_poly.pdbx_strand_id
1 'polypeptide(L)'
;MQGVDLRQYSKEIEQDLLKVENESVQDYIKESQNIASLHKQIAACDTILERMEQMLNGFQGDLSSISTEIQSLQDQSIAMNVKLKNRQAIRGELSQYVDEMVIHEQMITAILESPVTEDEFKEQLHELNHKINFVKEQSFRDARACHDVKDILEKLKIKVSQTLDCAVNVPQKLQGYMSCGRTRYIFFTALFTLFLQFYV
;
A
#
# COMPACT_ATOMS: atom_id res chain seq x y z
N MET A 1 -104.18 33.32 -51.77
CA MET A 1 -102.92 33.10 -51.03
C MET A 1 -101.96 34.18 -51.48
N GLN A 2 -101.56 35.05 -50.57
CA GLN A 2 -100.79 36.27 -50.84
C GLN A 2 -99.43 35.86 -51.43
N GLY A 3 -99.15 36.29 -52.66
CA GLY A 3 -97.91 35.94 -53.35
C GLY A 3 -96.71 36.54 -52.62
N VAL A 4 -95.86 35.68 -52.07
CA VAL A 4 -94.59 36.09 -51.48
C VAL A 4 -93.70 36.57 -52.63
N ASP A 5 -93.22 37.81 -52.56
CA ASP A 5 -92.28 38.34 -53.54
C ASP A 5 -90.93 37.63 -53.37
N LEU A 6 -90.62 36.71 -54.28
CA LEU A 6 -89.39 35.93 -54.26
C LEU A 6 -88.13 36.81 -54.22
N ARG A 7 -88.19 38.04 -54.73
CA ARG A 7 -87.06 38.98 -54.70
C ARG A 7 -86.79 39.50 -53.30
N GLN A 8 -87.84 39.77 -52.53
CA GLN A 8 -87.70 40.22 -51.15
C GLN A 8 -87.16 39.10 -50.27
N TYR A 9 -87.67 37.88 -50.44
CA TYR A 9 -87.18 36.71 -49.71
C TYR A 9 -85.71 36.37 -50.03
N SER A 10 -85.29 36.49 -51.29
CA SER A 10 -83.88 36.32 -51.68
C SER A 10 -82.98 37.35 -51.00
N LYS A 11 -83.45 38.60 -50.86
CA LYS A 11 -82.69 39.68 -50.21
C LYS A 11 -82.59 39.47 -48.70
N GLU A 12 -83.64 38.96 -48.07
CA GLU A 12 -83.63 38.59 -46.65
C GLU A 12 -82.66 37.43 -46.38
N ILE A 13 -82.67 36.38 -47.21
CA ILE A 13 -81.70 35.27 -47.10
C ILE A 13 -80.27 35.76 -47.27
N GLU A 14 -80.00 36.64 -48.22
CA GLU A 14 -78.66 37.20 -48.45
C GLU A 14 -78.18 38.02 -47.23
N GLN A 15 -79.07 38.75 -46.57
CA GLN A 15 -78.76 39.48 -45.34
C GLN A 15 -78.49 38.53 -44.17
N ASP A 16 -79.28 37.47 -44.01
CA ASP A 16 -79.06 36.47 -42.96
C ASP A 16 -77.76 35.71 -43.17
N LEU A 17 -77.42 35.36 -44.43
CA LEU A 17 -76.14 34.73 -44.77
C LEU A 17 -74.96 35.65 -44.43
N LEU A 18 -75.03 36.93 -44.81
CA LEU A 18 -73.99 37.91 -44.49
C LEU A 18 -73.82 38.12 -42.97
N LYS A 19 -74.91 38.00 -42.22
CA LYS A 19 -74.89 38.10 -40.76
C LYS A 19 -74.21 36.87 -40.14
N VAL A 20 -74.61 35.67 -40.55
CA VAL A 20 -74.03 34.40 -40.07
C VAL A 20 -72.56 34.29 -40.46
N GLU A 21 -72.18 34.74 -41.66
CA GLU A 21 -70.78 34.78 -42.08
C GLU A 21 -69.95 35.72 -41.20
N ASN A 22 -70.44 36.93 -40.92
CA ASN A 22 -69.77 37.86 -40.01
C ASN A 22 -69.65 37.30 -38.59
N GLU A 23 -70.71 36.67 -38.07
CA GLU A 23 -70.69 36.01 -36.75
C GLU A 23 -69.65 34.89 -36.71
N SER A 24 -69.61 34.05 -37.75
CA SER A 24 -68.63 32.94 -37.87
C SER A 24 -67.19 33.44 -37.95
N VAL A 25 -66.94 34.54 -38.67
CA VAL A 25 -65.62 35.18 -38.74
C VAL A 25 -65.20 35.73 -37.37
N GLN A 26 -66.12 36.37 -36.64
CA GLN A 26 -65.85 36.88 -35.30
C GLN A 26 -65.54 35.75 -34.30
N ASP A 27 -66.29 34.66 -34.35
CA ASP A 27 -66.03 33.48 -33.52
C ASP A 27 -64.67 32.86 -33.83
N TYR A 28 -64.29 32.77 -35.10
CA TYR A 28 -62.97 32.27 -35.50
C TYR A 28 -61.83 33.18 -35.01
N ILE A 29 -61.99 34.50 -35.12
CA ILE A 29 -60.99 35.48 -34.63
C ILE A 29 -60.82 35.35 -33.12
N LYS A 30 -61.93 35.21 -32.38
CA LYS A 30 -61.90 35.04 -30.92
C LYS A 30 -61.20 33.74 -30.53
N GLU A 31 -61.51 32.63 -31.18
CA GLU A 31 -60.89 31.34 -30.86
C GLU A 31 -59.41 31.29 -31.26
N SER A 32 -59.03 31.99 -32.34
CA SER A 32 -57.62 32.16 -32.74
C SER A 32 -56.78 32.81 -31.62
N GLN A 33 -57.34 33.76 -30.86
CA GLN A 33 -56.65 34.38 -29.72
C GLN A 33 -56.42 33.37 -28.57
N ASN A 34 -57.39 32.49 -28.30
CA ASN A 34 -57.25 31.43 -27.30
C ASN A 34 -56.15 30.45 -27.69
N ILE A 35 -56.14 30.00 -28.96
CA ILE A 35 -55.10 29.12 -29.52
C ILE A 35 -53.71 29.78 -29.42
N ALA A 36 -53.60 31.06 -29.78
CA ALA A 36 -52.34 31.80 -29.69
C ALA A 36 -51.85 31.94 -28.23
N SER A 37 -52.76 32.12 -27.27
CA SER A 37 -52.43 32.15 -25.85
C SER A 37 -51.92 30.79 -25.35
N LEU A 38 -52.58 29.70 -25.74
CA LEU A 38 -52.16 28.34 -25.39
C LEU A 38 -50.77 28.04 -25.96
N HIS A 39 -50.51 28.38 -27.22
CA HIS A 39 -49.18 28.22 -27.82
C HIS A 39 -48.09 28.98 -27.06
N LYS A 40 -48.37 30.19 -26.58
CA LYS A 40 -47.42 30.94 -25.74
C LYS A 40 -47.14 30.23 -24.42
N GLN A 41 -48.15 29.64 -23.80
CA GLN A 41 -47.97 28.87 -22.56
C GLN A 41 -47.15 27.60 -22.79
N ILE A 42 -47.41 26.88 -23.89
CA ILE A 42 -46.63 25.69 -24.27
C ILE A 42 -45.16 26.08 -24.50
N ALA A 43 -44.89 27.14 -25.26
CA ALA A 43 -43.52 27.61 -25.50
C ALA A 43 -42.81 28.04 -24.20
N ALA A 44 -43.55 28.63 -23.25
CA ALA A 44 -43.01 28.96 -21.94
C ALA A 44 -42.66 27.69 -21.14
N CYS A 45 -43.50 26.65 -21.18
CA CYS A 45 -43.21 25.35 -20.59
C CYS A 45 -41.97 24.70 -21.21
N ASP A 46 -41.83 24.73 -22.54
CA ASP A 46 -40.65 24.19 -23.23
C ASP A 46 -39.36 24.88 -22.77
N THR A 47 -39.42 26.20 -22.60
CA THR A 47 -38.28 26.98 -22.08
C THR A 47 -37.90 26.56 -20.66
N ILE A 48 -38.88 26.22 -19.81
CA ILE A 48 -38.63 25.75 -18.45
C ILE A 48 -38.00 24.35 -18.49
N LEU A 49 -38.53 23.45 -19.31
CA LEU A 49 -38.00 22.10 -19.45
C LEU A 49 -36.56 22.12 -19.98
N GLU A 50 -36.27 22.95 -20.98
CA GLU A 50 -34.91 23.13 -21.51
C GLU A 50 -33.93 23.59 -20.42
N ARG A 51 -34.34 24.54 -19.56
CA ARG A 51 -33.50 24.98 -18.44
C ARG A 51 -33.25 23.88 -17.41
N MET A 52 -34.27 23.06 -17.11
CA MET A 52 -34.12 21.93 -16.20
C MET A 52 -33.19 20.88 -16.80
N GLU A 53 -33.32 20.59 -18.09
CA GLU A 53 -32.43 19.67 -18.81
C GLU A 53 -30.98 20.16 -18.78
N GLN A 54 -30.73 21.43 -19.09
CA GLN A 54 -29.38 22.02 -19.03
C GLN A 54 -28.78 21.91 -17.63
N MET A 55 -29.57 22.16 -16.59
CA MET A 55 -29.12 22.03 -15.20
C MET A 55 -28.78 20.57 -14.84
N LEU A 56 -29.62 19.61 -15.23
CA LEU A 56 -29.37 18.19 -14.98
C LEU A 56 -28.15 17.67 -15.74
N ASN A 57 -27.97 18.10 -16.99
CA ASN A 57 -26.77 17.79 -17.78
C ASN A 57 -25.51 18.38 -17.14
N GLY A 58 -25.60 19.60 -16.59
CA GLY A 58 -24.53 20.20 -15.80
C GLY A 58 -24.17 19.35 -14.57
N PHE A 59 -25.16 18.97 -13.76
CA PHE A 59 -24.94 18.11 -12.60
C PHE A 59 -24.35 16.75 -12.97
N GLN A 60 -24.80 16.15 -14.08
CA GLN A 60 -24.23 14.91 -14.58
C GLN A 60 -22.74 15.09 -14.94
N GLY A 61 -22.39 16.18 -15.63
CA GLY A 61 -21.02 16.51 -15.98
C GLY A 61 -20.13 16.68 -14.74
N ASP A 62 -20.61 17.45 -13.75
CA ASP A 62 -19.90 17.68 -12.50
C ASP A 62 -19.66 16.37 -11.73
N LEU A 63 -20.69 15.53 -11.60
CA LEU A 63 -20.56 14.22 -10.95
C LEU A 63 -19.60 13.31 -11.70
N SER A 64 -19.62 13.34 -13.03
CA SER A 64 -18.69 12.57 -13.83
C SER A 64 -17.24 13.03 -13.63
N SER A 65 -17.00 14.35 -13.62
CA SER A 65 -15.66 14.92 -13.36
C SER A 65 -15.16 14.51 -11.99
N ILE A 66 -15.96 14.76 -10.94
CA ILE A 66 -15.61 14.41 -9.56
C ILE A 66 -15.35 12.90 -9.44
N SER A 67 -16.17 12.05 -10.06
CA SER A 67 -15.98 10.61 -10.04
C SER A 67 -14.66 10.20 -10.70
N THR A 68 -14.28 10.82 -11.82
CA THR A 68 -12.99 10.55 -12.48
C THR A 68 -11.79 11.02 -11.65
N GLU A 69 -11.90 12.16 -10.97
CA GLU A 69 -10.86 12.67 -10.07
C GLU A 69 -10.68 11.75 -8.86
N ILE A 70 -11.78 11.31 -8.24
CA ILE A 70 -11.75 10.34 -7.14
C ILE A 70 -11.09 9.03 -7.60
N GLN A 71 -11.44 8.52 -8.78
CA GLN A 71 -10.83 7.30 -9.31
C GLN A 71 -9.32 7.49 -9.53
N SER A 72 -8.90 8.61 -10.11
CA SER A 72 -7.48 8.91 -10.32
C SER A 72 -6.71 8.96 -8.99
N LEU A 73 -7.26 9.60 -7.96
CA LEU A 73 -6.65 9.63 -6.63
C LEU A 73 -6.56 8.25 -5.99
N GLN A 74 -7.59 7.41 -6.17
CA GLN A 74 -7.57 6.03 -5.69
C GLN A 74 -6.48 5.21 -6.38
N ASP A 75 -6.37 5.29 -7.72
CA ASP A 75 -5.36 4.58 -8.49
C ASP A 75 -3.94 5.01 -8.06
N GLN A 76 -3.73 6.31 -7.87
CA GLN A 76 -2.46 6.85 -7.37
C GLN A 76 -2.15 6.35 -5.95
N SER A 77 -3.15 6.32 -5.06
CA SER A 77 -3.01 5.83 -3.69
C SER A 77 -2.61 4.35 -3.65
N ILE A 78 -3.27 3.52 -4.46
CA ILE A 78 -2.96 2.08 -4.59
C ILE A 78 -1.54 1.89 -5.13
N ALA A 79 -1.17 2.61 -6.20
CA ALA A 79 0.16 2.53 -6.79
C ALA A 79 1.25 2.94 -5.78
N MET A 80 0.99 3.97 -4.98
CA MET A 80 1.90 4.41 -3.92
C MET A 80 2.02 3.37 -2.80
N ASN A 81 0.90 2.75 -2.40
CA ASN A 81 0.88 1.70 -1.38
C ASN A 81 1.72 0.49 -1.80
N VAL A 82 1.60 0.06 -3.06
CA VAL A 82 2.42 -1.02 -3.63
C VAL A 82 3.91 -0.65 -3.57
N LYS A 83 4.26 0.56 -4.00
CA LYS A 83 5.67 1.03 -3.92
C LYS A 83 6.19 1.05 -2.48
N LEU A 84 5.36 1.45 -1.51
CA LEU A 84 5.72 1.47 -0.10
C LEU A 84 5.95 0.04 0.42
N LYS A 85 5.03 -0.89 0.15
CA LYS A 85 5.15 -2.30 0.56
C LYS A 85 6.40 -2.95 -0.02
N ASN A 86 6.70 -2.71 -1.30
CA ASN A 86 7.91 -3.21 -1.94
C ASN A 86 9.18 -2.68 -1.26
N ARG A 87 9.23 -1.38 -0.94
CA ARG A 87 10.36 -0.78 -0.21
C ARG A 87 10.51 -1.33 1.20
N GLN A 88 9.40 -1.55 1.91
CA GLN A 88 9.42 -2.12 3.26
C GLN A 88 9.89 -3.57 3.26
N ALA A 89 9.41 -4.39 2.32
CA ALA A 89 9.85 -5.77 2.17
C ALA A 89 11.37 -5.83 1.94
N ILE A 90 11.88 -5.08 0.96
CA ILE A 90 13.32 -5.05 0.67
C ILE A 90 14.11 -4.49 1.85
N ARG A 91 13.62 -3.45 2.52
CA ARG A 91 14.29 -2.89 3.71
C ARG A 91 14.39 -3.91 4.84
N GLY A 92 13.36 -4.71 5.07
CA GLY A 92 13.37 -5.77 6.09
C GLY A 92 14.46 -6.80 5.80
N GLU A 93 14.45 -7.36 4.59
CA GLU A 93 15.46 -8.34 4.15
C GLU A 93 16.88 -7.76 4.19
N LEU A 94 17.05 -6.51 3.74
CA LEU A 94 18.37 -5.87 3.74
C LEU A 94 18.84 -5.53 5.15
N SER A 95 17.95 -5.11 6.06
CA SER A 95 18.30 -4.85 7.45
C SER A 95 18.80 -6.12 8.11
N GLN A 96 18.04 -7.22 8.00
CA GLN A 96 18.45 -8.51 8.55
C GLN A 96 19.80 -8.96 7.98
N TYR A 97 19.99 -8.83 6.67
CA TYR A 97 21.27 -9.17 6.03
C TYR A 97 22.45 -8.35 6.58
N VAL A 98 22.26 -7.04 6.77
CA VAL A 98 23.30 -6.15 7.31
C VAL A 98 23.59 -6.47 8.78
N ASP A 99 22.55 -6.68 9.60
CA ASP A 99 22.69 -7.01 11.01
C ASP A 99 23.46 -8.32 11.21
N GLU A 100 23.22 -9.32 10.36
CA GLU A 100 23.97 -10.58 10.37
C GLU A 100 25.43 -10.41 9.92
N MET A 101 25.69 -9.53 8.95
CA MET A 101 27.03 -9.29 8.40
C MET A 101 27.91 -8.41 9.29
N VAL A 102 27.33 -7.47 10.04
CA VAL A 102 28.07 -6.51 10.87
C VAL A 102 28.71 -7.22 12.06
N ILE A 103 29.98 -6.91 12.31
CA ILE A 103 30.67 -7.28 13.56
C ILE A 103 30.79 -6.02 14.40
N HIS A 104 30.13 -6.02 15.55
CA HIS A 104 30.22 -4.89 16.49
C HIS A 104 31.56 -4.89 17.22
N GLU A 105 32.10 -3.71 17.49
CA GLU A 105 33.36 -3.55 18.24
C GLU A 105 33.25 -4.16 19.65
N GLN A 106 32.08 -4.09 20.27
CA GLN A 106 31.80 -4.73 21.56
C GLN A 106 32.05 -6.25 21.53
N MET A 107 31.65 -6.93 20.46
CA MET A 107 31.93 -8.37 20.28
C MET A 107 33.43 -8.64 20.21
N ILE A 108 34.17 -7.79 19.49
CA ILE A 108 35.62 -7.90 19.37
C ILE A 108 36.28 -7.74 20.75
N THR A 109 35.92 -6.68 21.48
CA THR A 109 36.47 -6.40 22.82
C THR A 109 36.13 -7.49 23.81
N ALA A 110 34.88 -7.94 23.85
CA ALA A 110 34.45 -9.02 24.75
C ALA A 110 35.20 -10.33 24.47
N ILE A 111 35.42 -10.69 23.20
CA ILE A 111 36.19 -11.88 22.83
C ILE A 111 37.67 -11.77 23.21
N LEU A 112 38.23 -10.56 23.17
CA LEU A 112 39.64 -10.32 23.45
C LEU A 112 39.94 -10.20 24.96
N GLU A 113 39.02 -9.61 25.72
CA GLU A 113 39.27 -9.15 27.08
C GLU A 113 38.48 -9.91 28.15
N SER A 114 37.29 -10.43 27.83
CA SER A 114 36.47 -11.15 28.81
C SER A 114 37.06 -12.55 29.08
N PRO A 115 37.17 -12.97 30.35
CA PRO A 115 37.62 -14.30 30.70
C PRO A 115 36.62 -15.38 30.24
N VAL A 116 37.15 -16.52 29.78
CA VAL A 116 36.37 -17.66 29.24
C VAL A 116 35.30 -18.20 30.21
N THR A 117 35.42 -17.91 31.50
CA THR A 117 34.47 -18.34 32.54
C THR A 117 33.18 -17.51 32.56
N GLU A 118 33.24 -16.27 32.09
CA GLU A 118 32.09 -15.36 32.09
C GLU A 118 31.08 -15.73 31.00
N ASP A 119 29.81 -15.44 31.28
CA ASP A 119 28.72 -15.75 30.35
C ASP A 119 28.73 -14.81 29.14
N GLU A 120 29.21 -13.57 29.29
CA GLU A 120 29.40 -12.62 28.19
C GLU A 120 30.31 -13.19 27.09
N PHE A 121 31.44 -13.82 27.46
CA PHE A 121 32.32 -14.47 26.50
C PHE A 121 31.60 -15.59 25.73
N LYS A 122 30.78 -16.40 26.41
CA LYS A 122 30.04 -17.51 25.78
C LYS A 122 28.96 -17.00 24.83
N GLU A 123 28.23 -15.97 25.22
CA GLU A 123 27.21 -15.33 24.38
C GLU A 123 27.84 -14.78 23.10
N GLN A 124 28.93 -14.03 23.23
CA GLN A 124 29.66 -13.47 22.09
C GLN A 124 30.31 -14.56 21.21
N LEU A 125 30.75 -15.68 21.80
CA LEU A 125 31.24 -16.83 21.07
C LEU A 125 30.14 -17.51 20.24
N HIS A 126 28.94 -17.66 20.80
CA HIS A 126 27.77 -18.18 20.07
C HIS A 126 27.40 -17.26 18.90
N GLU A 127 27.37 -15.95 19.12
CA GLU A 127 27.08 -14.97 18.08
C GLU A 127 28.16 -14.94 16.99
N LEU A 128 29.45 -15.01 17.36
CA LEU A 128 30.54 -15.12 16.39
C LEU A 128 30.40 -16.38 15.52
N ASN A 129 30.08 -17.52 16.12
CA ASN A 129 29.89 -18.77 15.38
C ASN A 129 28.70 -18.69 14.42
N HIS A 130 27.60 -18.06 14.84
CA HIS A 130 26.46 -17.76 13.98
C HIS A 130 26.88 -16.94 12.77
N LYS A 131 27.58 -15.82 12.98
CA LYS A 131 28.06 -14.93 11.92
C LYS A 131 29.04 -15.62 10.96
N ILE A 132 29.94 -16.46 11.47
CA ILE A 132 30.85 -17.28 10.65
C ILE A 132 30.08 -18.22 9.73
N ASN A 133 29.05 -18.90 10.23
CA ASN A 133 28.26 -19.82 9.43
C ASN A 133 27.40 -19.08 8.40
N PHE A 134 26.80 -17.95 8.79
CA PHE A 134 26.08 -17.08 7.87
C PHE A 134 26.97 -16.62 6.71
N VAL A 135 28.17 -16.10 6.97
CA VAL A 135 29.09 -15.65 5.92
C VAL A 135 29.52 -16.81 5.01
N LYS A 136 29.72 -18.02 5.55
CA LYS A 136 29.99 -19.22 4.73
C LYS A 136 28.83 -19.56 3.82
N GLU A 137 27.59 -19.54 4.32
CA GLU A 137 26.40 -19.79 3.51
C GLU A 137 26.20 -18.73 2.42
N GLN A 138 26.48 -17.47 2.73
CA GLN A 138 26.38 -16.37 1.77
C GLN A 138 27.56 -16.29 0.79
N SER A 139 28.67 -16.99 1.04
CA SER A 139 29.87 -16.94 0.20
C SER A 139 29.65 -17.40 -1.25
N PHE A 140 28.61 -18.21 -1.50
CA PHE A 140 28.22 -18.62 -2.86
C PHE A 140 27.69 -17.47 -3.71
N ARG A 141 27.29 -16.35 -3.09
CA ARG A 141 26.70 -15.19 -3.78
C ARG A 141 27.73 -14.14 -4.22
N ASP A 142 29.03 -14.38 -4.01
CA ASP A 142 30.16 -13.49 -4.37
C ASP A 142 29.95 -12.00 -3.95
N ALA A 143 29.27 -11.79 -2.82
CA ALA A 143 29.01 -10.45 -2.31
C ALA A 143 30.30 -9.85 -1.73
N ARG A 144 30.65 -8.62 -2.13
CA ARG A 144 31.85 -7.91 -1.62
C ARG A 144 31.89 -7.81 -0.09
N ALA A 145 30.74 -7.59 0.55
CA ALA A 145 30.64 -7.52 2.01
C ALA A 145 31.10 -8.82 2.70
N CYS A 146 30.90 -9.99 2.08
CA CYS A 146 31.41 -11.25 2.63
C CYS A 146 32.94 -11.26 2.66
N HIS A 147 33.60 -10.68 1.65
CA HIS A 147 35.06 -10.59 1.62
C HIS A 147 35.60 -9.60 2.66
N ASP A 148 34.95 -8.45 2.82
CA ASP A 148 35.37 -7.40 3.76
C ASP A 148 35.38 -7.89 5.22
N VAL A 149 34.41 -8.74 5.58
CA VAL A 149 34.21 -9.23 6.95
C VAL A 149 34.96 -10.54 7.22
N LYS A 150 35.26 -11.33 6.19
CA LYS A 150 35.89 -12.65 6.29
C LYS A 150 37.22 -12.62 7.06
N ASP A 151 38.10 -11.67 6.74
CA ASP A 151 39.42 -11.58 7.36
C ASP A 151 39.33 -11.30 8.88
N ILE A 152 38.33 -10.50 9.29
CA ILE A 152 38.10 -10.17 10.69
C ILE A 152 37.58 -11.41 11.44
N LEU A 153 36.61 -12.12 10.86
CA LEU A 153 36.07 -13.36 11.42
C LEU A 153 37.14 -14.44 11.58
N GLU A 154 38.01 -14.61 10.58
CA GLU A 154 39.11 -15.58 10.66
C GLU A 154 40.10 -15.23 11.77
N LYS A 155 40.45 -13.94 11.92
CA LYS A 155 41.32 -13.47 13.02
C LYS A 155 40.69 -13.71 14.39
N LEU A 156 39.41 -13.38 14.56
CA LEU A 156 38.68 -13.63 15.80
C LEU A 156 38.61 -15.14 16.12
N LYS A 157 38.32 -15.97 15.12
CA LYS A 157 38.30 -17.43 15.26
C LYS A 157 39.63 -17.97 15.75
N ILE A 158 40.75 -17.58 15.11
CA ILE A 158 42.10 -18.00 15.53
C ILE A 158 42.37 -17.58 16.97
N LYS A 159 42.01 -16.34 17.33
CA LYS A 159 42.23 -15.80 18.67
C LYS A 159 41.43 -16.56 19.73
N VAL A 160 40.16 -16.86 19.46
CA VAL A 160 39.32 -17.68 20.32
C VAL A 160 39.94 -19.07 20.52
N SER A 161 40.35 -19.75 19.45
CA SER A 161 40.96 -21.08 19.56
C SER A 161 42.21 -21.05 20.46
N GLN A 162 43.07 -20.05 20.29
CA GLN A 162 44.24 -19.87 21.15
C GLN A 162 43.88 -19.63 22.62
N THR A 163 42.89 -18.76 22.89
CA THR A 163 42.46 -18.45 24.26
C THR A 163 41.85 -19.68 24.94
N LEU A 164 41.05 -20.46 24.21
CA LEU A 164 40.47 -21.72 24.70
C LEU A 164 41.55 -22.79 24.93
N ASP A 165 42.50 -22.96 24.02
CA ASP A 165 43.61 -23.92 24.17
C ASP A 165 44.48 -23.57 25.39
N CYS A 166 44.73 -22.28 25.63
CA CYS A 166 45.41 -21.83 26.83
C CYS A 166 44.60 -22.14 28.09
N ALA A 167 43.30 -21.84 28.11
CA ALA A 167 42.44 -22.11 29.27
C ALA A 167 42.29 -23.62 29.58
N VAL A 168 42.24 -24.47 28.55
CA VAL A 168 42.15 -25.93 28.68
C VAL A 168 43.50 -26.58 29.04
N ASN A 169 44.63 -25.98 28.64
CA ASN A 169 45.97 -26.47 29.02
C ASN A 169 46.46 -25.97 30.40
N VAL A 170 45.85 -24.92 30.98
CA VAL A 170 46.14 -24.47 32.35
C VAL A 170 45.96 -25.60 33.38
N PRO A 171 44.89 -26.44 33.37
CA PRO A 171 44.79 -27.57 34.30
C PRO A 171 45.79 -28.72 34.02
N GLN A 172 46.37 -28.83 32.82
CA GLN A 172 47.46 -29.80 32.56
C GLN A 172 48.80 -29.32 33.11
N LYS A 173 49.08 -28.00 33.09
CA LYS A 173 50.28 -27.45 33.74
C LYS A 173 50.18 -27.43 35.28
N LEU A 174 48.97 -27.41 35.84
CA LEU A 174 48.73 -27.58 37.29
C LEU A 174 48.71 -29.05 37.74
N GLN A 175 48.55 -30.02 36.82
CA GLN A 175 48.68 -31.44 37.13
C GLN A 175 50.11 -31.85 37.54
N GLY A 176 51.12 -31.05 37.20
CA GLY A 176 52.48 -31.18 37.74
C GLY A 176 52.66 -30.65 39.17
N TYR A 177 51.68 -29.92 39.71
CA TYR A 177 51.78 -29.25 41.02
C TYR A 177 50.75 -29.70 42.08
N MET A 178 49.77 -30.56 41.74
CA MET A 178 48.71 -30.93 42.67
C MET A 178 48.41 -32.44 42.66
N SER A 179 49.28 -33.18 43.34
CA SER A 179 49.00 -34.47 43.95
C SER A 179 48.18 -34.30 45.23
N CYS A 180 46.87 -33.99 45.14
CA CYS A 180 45.94 -34.18 46.27
C CYS A 180 44.45 -34.17 45.84
N GLY A 181 43.73 -35.25 46.17
CA GLY A 181 42.34 -35.17 46.67
C GLY A 181 41.15 -34.98 45.72
N ARG A 182 40.69 -36.07 45.11
CA ARG A 182 39.28 -36.57 45.11
C ARG A 182 38.05 -35.76 44.63
N THR A 183 38.15 -34.68 43.87
CA THR A 183 36.94 -34.01 43.28
C THR A 183 36.99 -33.83 41.75
N ARG A 184 37.63 -34.76 41.02
CA ARG A 184 37.99 -34.59 39.59
C ARG A 184 36.93 -34.95 38.55
N TYR A 185 35.88 -35.71 38.88
CA TYR A 185 35.09 -36.38 37.84
C TYR A 185 33.90 -35.58 37.28
N ILE A 186 33.39 -34.57 37.98
CA ILE A 186 32.18 -33.84 37.57
C ILE A 186 32.51 -32.65 36.65
N PHE A 187 33.66 -31.99 36.87
CA PHE A 187 34.08 -30.85 36.04
C PHE A 187 34.56 -31.25 34.65
N PHE A 188 35.20 -32.42 34.54
CA PHE A 188 35.79 -32.86 33.28
C PHE A 188 34.74 -33.33 32.27
N THR A 189 33.63 -33.89 32.75
CA THR A 189 32.53 -34.33 31.87
C THR A 189 31.74 -33.16 31.30
N ALA A 190 31.44 -32.12 32.09
CA ALA A 190 30.71 -30.93 31.60
C ALA A 190 31.50 -30.14 30.55
N LEU A 191 32.82 -29.98 30.73
CA LEU A 191 33.67 -29.29 29.76
C LEU A 191 33.87 -30.11 28.48
N PHE A 192 33.96 -31.43 28.58
CA PHE A 192 34.15 -32.31 27.42
C PHE A 192 32.89 -32.39 26.53
N THR A 193 31.69 -32.31 27.11
CA THR A 193 30.44 -32.24 26.34
C THR A 193 30.33 -30.93 25.55
N LEU A 194 30.72 -29.80 26.14
CA LEU A 194 30.79 -28.52 25.43
C LEU A 194 31.87 -28.51 24.35
N PHE A 195 33.00 -29.18 24.59
CA PHE A 195 34.08 -29.30 23.61
C PHE A 195 33.65 -30.15 22.40
N LEU A 196 32.88 -31.24 22.61
CA LEU A 196 32.37 -32.06 21.49
C LEU A 196 31.29 -31.34 20.67
N GLN A 197 30.48 -30.47 21.28
CA GLN A 197 29.44 -29.71 20.58
C GLN A 197 29.98 -28.55 19.73
N PHE A 198 31.21 -28.10 19.98
CA PHE A 198 31.85 -27.02 19.22
C PHE A 198 32.85 -27.50 18.16
N TYR A 199 33.26 -28.78 18.18
CA TYR A 199 34.31 -29.32 17.30
C TYR A 199 33.83 -30.35 16.26
N VAL A 200 32.55 -30.73 16.27
CA VAL A 200 31.87 -31.49 15.21
C VAL A 200 30.77 -30.61 14.63
#